data_AF-A0A8S3W3R8-F1
#
_entry.id   AF-A0A8S3W3R8-F1
#
_cell.length_a   1.000
_cell.length_b   1.000
_cell.length_c   1.000
_cell.angle_alpha   90.00
_cell.angle_beta   90.00
_cell.angle_gamma   90.00
#
_symmetry.space_group_name_H-M   'P 1'
#
loop_
_entity.id
_entity.type
_entity.pdbx_description
1 polymer ?
#
loop_
_entity_poly.entity_id
_entity_poly.type
_entity_poly.pdbx_seq_one_letter_code
_entity_poly.pdbx_strand_id
1 'polypeptide(L)'
;MRRLDGVSHELKLVNGRYSAVASVTLLDADLPSPAEFICTLRIPLAKYAVKKEAIYYPGPISTTPEMPTAADMQLAAAIGSKGTNTCKVIALVLLPALAQSVLAVK
;
A
#
# COMPACT_ATOMS: atom_id res chain seq x y z
N MET A 1 27.64 17.45 -18.08
CA MET A 1 26.66 16.70 -17.25
C MET A 1 27.42 15.54 -16.62
N ARG A 2 27.50 15.46 -15.29
CA ARG A 2 28.03 14.24 -14.64
C ARG A 2 27.01 13.13 -14.88
N ARG A 3 27.45 12.01 -15.46
CA ARG A 3 26.60 10.82 -15.56
C ARG A 3 26.28 10.38 -14.13
N LEU A 4 25.01 10.14 -13.86
CA LEU A 4 24.57 9.50 -12.63
C LEU A 4 24.82 8.01 -12.80
N ASP A 5 26.08 7.58 -12.65
CA ASP A 5 26.44 6.17 -12.81
C ASP A 5 25.66 5.32 -11.80
N GLY A 6 25.07 4.21 -12.27
CA GLY A 6 24.21 3.35 -11.46
C GLY A 6 22.78 3.82 -11.27
N VAL A 7 22.38 4.98 -11.83
CA VAL A 7 21.00 5.47 -11.74
C VAL A 7 20.21 5.11 -13.00
N SER A 8 19.19 4.29 -12.83
CA SER A 8 18.18 4.02 -13.87
C SER A 8 17.19 5.17 -13.93
N HIS A 9 16.84 5.62 -15.14
CA HIS A 9 15.88 6.69 -15.35
C HIS A 9 14.88 6.32 -16.45
N GLU A 10 13.64 6.75 -16.25
CA GLU A 10 12.56 6.56 -17.19
C GLU A 10 11.76 7.86 -17.34
N LEU A 11 11.43 8.20 -18.57
CA LEU A 11 10.55 9.33 -18.90
C LEU A 11 9.40 8.81 -19.76
N LYS A 12 8.17 9.02 -19.31
CA LYS A 12 6.95 8.64 -20.02
C LYS A 12 6.06 9.85 -20.24
N LEU A 13 5.38 9.89 -21.38
CA LEU A 13 4.28 10.81 -21.64
C LEU A 13 2.97 10.02 -21.47
N VAL A 14 2.20 10.34 -20.43
CA VAL A 14 0.95 9.66 -20.10
C VAL A 14 -0.16 10.71 -20.06
N ASN A 15 -1.18 10.57 -20.91
CA ASN A 15 -2.32 11.50 -20.99
C ASN A 15 -1.90 12.98 -21.10
N GLY A 16 -0.87 13.27 -21.91
CA GLY A 16 -0.34 14.62 -22.11
C GLY A 16 0.50 15.17 -20.94
N ARG A 17 0.80 14.36 -19.92
CA ARG A 17 1.66 14.73 -18.79
C ARG A 17 2.93 13.92 -18.77
N TYR A 18 4.06 14.56 -18.49
CA TYR A 18 5.33 13.87 -18.30
C TYR A 18 5.39 13.23 -16.92
N SER A 19 5.82 11.97 -16.86
CA SER A 19 6.21 11.26 -15.65
C SER A 19 7.68 10.88 -15.77
N ALA A 20 8.49 11.35 -14.83
CA ALA A 20 9.92 11.10 -14.78
C ALA A 20 10.25 10.34 -13.48
N VAL A 21 10.92 9.20 -13.61
CA VAL A 21 11.36 8.37 -12.50
C VAL A 21 12.87 8.21 -12.59
N ALA A 22 13.57 8.44 -11.49
CA ALA A 22 14.98 8.12 -11.33
C ALA A 22 15.12 7.21 -10.12
N SER A 23 15.87 6.13 -10.27
CA SER A 23 16.01 5.08 -9.26
C SER A 23 17.45 4.60 -9.18
N VAL A 24 17.89 4.32 -7.96
CA VAL A 24 19.20 3.74 -7.66
C VAL A 24 19.01 2.67 -6.61
N THR A 25 19.73 1.56 -6.75
CA THR A 25 19.74 0.48 -5.78
C THR A 25 21.14 0.39 -5.20
N LEU A 26 21.24 0.43 -3.88
CA LEU A 26 22.49 0.45 -3.13
C LEU A 26 22.47 -0.70 -2.13
N LEU A 27 23.63 -1.29 -1.86
CA LEU A 27 23.78 -2.31 -0.83
C LEU A 27 23.96 -1.64 0.54
N ASP A 28 23.30 -2.17 1.56
CA ASP A 28 23.39 -1.66 2.95
C ASP A 28 24.85 -1.62 3.44
N ALA A 29 25.65 -2.62 3.09
CA ALA A 29 27.06 -2.72 3.45
C ALA A 29 27.95 -1.61 2.87
N ASP A 30 27.51 -0.97 1.78
CA ASP A 30 28.26 0.11 1.12
C ASP A 30 27.88 1.51 1.65
N LEU A 31 26.88 1.60 2.53
CA LEU A 31 26.34 2.86 3.02
C LEU A 31 27.02 3.30 4.33
N PRO A 32 27.33 4.60 4.49
CA PRO A 32 27.71 5.15 5.78
C PRO A 32 26.53 5.11 6.76
N SER A 33 26.81 5.11 8.07
CA SER A 33 25.77 5.19 9.11
C SER A 33 25.84 6.53 9.86
N PRO A 34 24.82 7.40 9.74
CA PRO A 34 23.68 7.33 8.82
C PRO A 34 24.05 7.69 7.37
N ALA A 35 23.22 7.26 6.42
CA ALA A 35 23.28 7.67 5.01
C ALA A 35 22.19 8.70 4.71
N GLU A 36 22.57 9.79 4.04
CA GLU A 36 21.64 10.82 3.59
C GLU A 36 21.37 10.68 2.09
N PHE A 37 20.10 10.58 1.71
CA PHE A 37 19.65 10.50 0.33
C PHE A 37 18.95 11.78 -0.10
N ILE A 38 19.50 12.43 -1.11
CA ILE A 38 18.97 13.68 -1.66
C ILE A 38 18.58 13.48 -3.11
N CYS A 39 17.29 13.64 -3.41
CA CYS A 39 16.76 13.67 -4.77
C CYS A 39 16.39 15.10 -5.15
N THR A 40 16.99 15.64 -6.21
CA THR A 40 16.69 16.98 -6.71
C THR A 40 16.13 16.91 -8.13
N LEU A 41 14.90 17.39 -8.33
CA LEU A 41 14.27 17.56 -9.63
C LEU A 41 14.34 19.03 -10.04
N ARG A 42 14.86 19.32 -11.23
CA ARG A 42 14.89 20.67 -11.81
C ARG A 42 14.29 20.65 -13.21
N ILE A 43 13.36 21.58 -13.46
CA ILE A 43 12.77 21.83 -14.78
C ILE A 43 13.06 23.30 -15.12
N PRO A 44 14.21 23.62 -15.75
CA PRO A 44 14.67 24.99 -15.95
C PRO A 44 13.69 25.86 -16.74
N LEU A 45 13.09 25.30 -17.79
CA LEU A 45 12.11 26.00 -18.64
C LEU A 45 10.88 26.47 -17.86
N ALA A 46 10.47 25.71 -16.83
CA ALA A 46 9.34 26.04 -15.98
C ALA A 46 9.74 26.79 -14.69
N LYS A 47 11.03 27.13 -14.51
CA LYS A 47 11.58 27.68 -13.26
C LYS A 47 11.18 26.87 -12.02
N TYR A 48 11.09 25.56 -12.17
CA TYR A 48 10.63 24.65 -11.11
C TYR A 48 11.80 23.84 -10.56
N ALA A 49 11.90 23.76 -9.24
CA ALA A 49 12.87 22.92 -8.56
C ALA A 49 12.28 22.36 -7.25
N VAL A 50 12.47 21.07 -7.01
CA VAL A 50 12.09 20.41 -5.76
C VAL A 50 13.25 19.54 -5.28
N LYS A 51 13.48 19.55 -3.97
CA LYS A 51 14.44 18.71 -3.27
C LYS A 51 13.68 17.83 -2.28
N LYS A 52 13.98 16.53 -2.28
CA LYS A 52 13.52 15.58 -1.26
C LYS A 52 14.74 14.96 -0.60
N GLU A 53 14.68 14.85 0.72
CA GLU A 53 15.76 14.35 1.56
C GLU A 53 15.21 13.21 2.42
N ALA A 54 16.02 12.19 2.65
CA ALA A 54 15.71 11.08 3.54
C ALA A 54 17.00 10.62 4.25
N ILE A 55 16.88 10.25 5.52
CA ILE A 55 17.99 9.69 6.30
C ILE A 55 17.73 8.20 6.49
N TYR A 56 18.74 7.40 6.21
CA TYR A 56 18.73 5.96 6.36
C TYR A 56 19.74 5.53 7.41
N TYR A 57 19.32 4.64 8.30
CA TYR A 57 20.16 4.04 9.32
C TYR A 57 20.35 2.56 8.99
N PRO A 58 21.56 2.13 8.59
CA PRO A 58 21.91 0.73 8.43
C PRO A 58 21.67 -0.05 9.72
N GLY A 59 21.13 -1.27 9.61
CA GLY A 59 20.92 -2.16 10.75
C GLY A 59 19.68 -3.06 10.63
N PRO A 60 19.55 -4.06 11.53
CA PRO A 60 18.39 -4.94 11.56
C PRO A 60 17.12 -4.11 11.80
N ILE A 61 16.12 -4.29 10.93
CA ILE A 61 14.79 -3.71 11.12
C ILE A 61 14.22 -4.33 12.40
N SER A 62 14.11 -3.53 13.46
CA SER A 62 13.44 -3.94 14.68
C SER A 62 11.94 -4.01 14.43
N THR A 63 11.47 -5.14 13.89
CA THR A 63 10.05 -5.49 13.97
C THR A 63 9.80 -5.98 15.39
N THR A 64 9.53 -5.06 16.32
CA THR A 64 9.06 -5.43 17.65
C THR A 64 7.79 -6.26 17.45
N PRO A 65 7.74 -7.53 17.90
CA PRO A 65 6.49 -8.27 17.89
C PRO A 65 5.52 -7.52 18.79
N GLU A 66 4.44 -7.00 18.21
CA GLU A 66 3.31 -6.52 18.98
C GLU A 66 2.73 -7.77 19.66
N MET A 67 3.10 -7.98 20.92
CA MET A 67 2.53 -9.08 21.70
C MET A 67 1.01 -8.85 21.72
N PRO A 68 0.17 -9.80 21.25
CA PRO A 68 -1.27 -9.62 21.23
C PRO A 68 -1.71 -9.20 22.63
N THR A 69 -2.37 -8.05 22.74
CA THR A 69 -2.91 -7.64 24.03
C THR A 69 -4.00 -8.64 24.37
N ALA A 70 -4.19 -9.01 25.64
CA ALA A 70 -5.16 -10.03 26.04
C ALA A 70 -6.60 -9.80 25.50
N ALA A 71 -6.93 -8.58 25.10
CA ALA A 71 -8.16 -8.24 24.38
C ALA A 71 -8.29 -8.93 23.00
N ASP A 72 -7.19 -9.09 22.25
CA ASP A 72 -7.18 -9.69 20.90
C ASP A 72 -7.43 -11.20 20.95
N MET A 73 -6.95 -11.87 22.01
CA MET A 73 -7.20 -13.30 22.22
C MET A 73 -8.68 -13.60 22.47
N GLN A 74 -9.40 -12.71 23.15
CA GLN A 74 -10.83 -12.91 23.45
C GLN A 74 -11.69 -12.80 22.18
N LEU A 75 -11.33 -11.91 21.25
CA LEU A 75 -12.05 -11.78 19.99
C LEU A 75 -11.87 -13.02 19.10
N ALA A 76 -10.67 -13.58 19.02
CA ALA A 76 -10.42 -14.80 18.23
C ALA A 76 -11.16 -16.03 18.79
N ALA A 77 -11.29 -16.15 20.11
CA ALA A 77 -12.05 -17.23 20.75
C ALA A 77 -13.56 -17.12 20.47
N ALA A 78 -14.11 -15.91 20.34
CA ALA A 78 -15.52 -15.70 20.05
C ALA A 78 -15.92 -16.07 18.60
N ILE A 79 -14.96 -16.09 17.67
CA ILE A 79 -15.21 -16.35 16.23
C ILE A 79 -14.94 -17.84 15.87
N GLY A 80 -14.41 -18.63 16.80
CA GLY A 80 -14.07 -20.03 16.60
C GLY A 80 -15.21 -21.01 16.92
N SER A 81 -16.23 -21.10 16.08
CA SER A 81 -17.08 -22.30 16.00
C SER A 81 -17.18 -22.79 14.56
N LYS A 82 -16.61 -23.98 14.32
CA LYS A 82 -16.46 -24.64 13.02
C LYS A 82 -17.25 -25.95 12.99
N GLY A 83 -17.97 -26.19 11.89
CA GLY A 83 -18.31 -27.52 11.37
C GLY A 83 -19.81 -27.75 11.20
N THR A 84 -20.35 -28.38 10.14
CA THR A 84 -19.81 -29.18 9.04
C THR A 84 -20.90 -29.35 7.96
N ASN A 85 -20.48 -29.80 6.77
CA ASN A 85 -21.27 -29.90 5.54
C ASN A 85 -22.45 -30.90 5.54
N THR A 86 -23.36 -30.64 4.59
CA THR A 86 -24.37 -31.51 3.92
C THR A 86 -25.70 -31.82 4.63
N CYS A 87 -26.80 -31.25 4.10
CA CYS A 87 -27.94 -32.01 3.59
C CYS A 87 -28.86 -31.13 2.72
N LYS A 88 -29.13 -31.60 1.51
CA LYS A 88 -30.16 -31.05 0.60
C LYS A 88 -31.56 -31.42 1.14
N VAL A 89 -32.57 -30.72 0.63
CA VAL A 89 -34.00 -31.13 0.51
C VAL A 89 -34.99 -30.56 1.57
N ILE A 90 -35.69 -29.50 1.13
CA ILE A 90 -37.14 -29.24 1.24
C ILE A 90 -37.78 -28.99 2.62
N ALA A 91 -38.20 -27.74 2.82
CA ALA A 91 -39.59 -27.32 3.10
C ALA A 91 -39.64 -25.79 2.92
N LEU A 92 -39.98 -25.24 1.73
CA LEU A 92 -41.35 -24.86 1.35
C LEU A 92 -42.24 -24.57 2.56
N VAL A 93 -42.70 -23.30 2.67
CA VAL A 93 -44.06 -22.85 3.06
C VAL A 93 -43.97 -21.47 3.77
N LEU A 94 -44.52 -20.44 3.09
CA LEU A 94 -45.05 -19.15 3.61
C LEU A 94 -44.04 -18.13 4.19
N LEU A 95 -43.95 -16.86 3.77
CA LEU A 95 -44.89 -15.94 3.13
C LEU A 95 -44.10 -14.79 2.43
N PRO A 96 -44.46 -14.38 1.20
CA PRO A 96 -44.14 -13.07 0.65
C PRO A 96 -45.30 -12.11 0.93
N ALA A 97 -45.09 -11.10 1.76
CA ALA A 97 -46.00 -9.97 2.01
C ALA A 97 -45.41 -9.19 3.20
N LEU A 98 -45.22 -7.88 3.28
CA LEU A 98 -45.55 -6.65 2.54
C LEU A 98 -44.45 -5.66 3.04
N ALA A 99 -43.98 -4.61 2.39
CA ALA A 99 -44.32 -3.93 1.17
C ALA A 99 -43.02 -3.20 0.76
N GLN A 100 -42.56 -3.45 -0.46
CA GLN A 100 -41.77 -2.45 -1.17
C GLN A 100 -42.78 -1.42 -1.67
N SER A 101 -42.99 -0.34 -0.93
CA SER A 101 -43.71 0.82 -1.43
C SER A 101 -42.73 1.85 -1.97
N VAL A 102 -42.47 1.70 -3.27
CA VAL A 102 -42.40 2.76 -4.29
C VAL A 102 -41.09 3.55 -4.42
N LEU A 103 -40.26 3.09 -5.37
CA LEU A 103 -39.36 3.97 -6.13
C LEU A 103 -39.41 3.55 -7.62
N ALA A 104 -40.30 4.17 -8.40
CA ALA A 104 -40.28 4.34 -9.87
C ALA A 104 -41.62 4.99 -10.26
N VAL A 105 -41.69 6.31 -10.47
CA VAL A 105 -41.54 6.98 -11.78
C VAL A 105 -42.31 6.25 -12.89
N LYS A 106 -43.53 6.71 -13.12
CA LYS A 106 -43.95 7.25 -14.42
C LYS A 106 -45.00 8.33 -14.20
#